data_AF-A0A829PYZ4-F1
#
_entry.id   AF-A0A829PYZ4-F1
#
_cell.length_a   1.000
_cell.length_b   1.000
_cell.length_c   1.000
_cell.angle_alpha   90.00
_cell.angle_beta   90.00
_cell.angle_gamma   90.00
#
_symmetry.space_group_name_H-M   'P 1'
#
loop_
_entity.id
_entity.type
_entity.pdbx_description
1 polymer ?
#
loop_
_entity_poly.entity_id
_entity_poly.type
_entity_poly.pdbx_seq_one_letter_code
_entity_poly.pdbx_strand_id
1 'polypeptide(L)'
;MATISYTAADALKQVVARLGYIAVADTTGADPAAALASVLHLIRGLQATVGEHLENIGGDPNHYDDGSAVASVVGLPGGWSFVWVWDPRADNPTNRPQKVAERLRCPDGNTVDVIVTAPGVLDVVTQRVKDSGG
;
A
#
# COMPACT_ATOMS: atom_id res chain seq x y z
N MET A 1 -8.82 -4.15 -39.83
CA MET A 1 -8.56 -3.25 -38.67
C MET A 1 -7.22 -3.64 -38.10
N ALA A 2 -6.29 -2.69 -37.98
CA ALA A 2 -5.01 -2.96 -37.30
C ALA A 2 -5.30 -3.05 -35.80
N THR A 3 -5.06 -4.21 -35.21
CA THR A 3 -5.14 -4.38 -33.76
C THR A 3 -3.95 -3.61 -33.16
N ILE A 4 -4.22 -2.51 -32.47
CA ILE A 4 -3.17 -1.80 -31.73
C ILE A 4 -2.73 -2.74 -30.61
N SER A 5 -1.50 -3.24 -30.70
CA SER A 5 -0.92 -4.08 -29.65
C SER A 5 -0.38 -3.17 -28.56
N TYR A 6 -1.12 -3.03 -27.48
CA TYR A 6 -0.66 -2.34 -26.29
C TYR A 6 0.45 -3.18 -25.61
N THR A 7 1.61 -2.58 -25.31
CA THR A 7 2.76 -3.33 -24.75
C THR A 7 3.18 -2.80 -23.38
N ALA A 8 3.90 -3.63 -22.61
CA ALA A 8 4.54 -3.21 -21.36
C ALA A 8 5.51 -2.02 -21.56
N ALA A 9 6.14 -1.91 -22.73
CA ALA A 9 7.01 -0.78 -23.05
C ALA A 9 6.22 0.54 -23.15
N ASP A 10 4.99 0.51 -23.65
CA ASP A 10 4.14 1.70 -23.75
C ASP A 10 3.61 2.12 -22.36
N ALA A 11 3.32 1.16 -21.49
CA ALA A 11 3.01 1.41 -20.09
C ALA A 11 4.17 2.14 -19.39
N LEU A 12 5.39 1.63 -19.51
CA LEU A 12 6.59 2.22 -18.92
C LEU A 12 6.84 3.65 -19.42
N LYS A 13 6.70 3.90 -20.72
CA LYS A 13 6.84 5.27 -21.29
C LYS A 13 5.83 6.23 -20.68
N GLN A 14 4.57 5.81 -20.53
CA GLN A 14 3.54 6.68 -19.95
C GLN A 14 3.78 6.93 -18.45
N VAL A 15 4.22 5.92 -17.70
CA VAL A 15 4.62 6.07 -16.29
C VAL A 15 5.75 7.09 -16.15
N VAL A 16 6.81 6.97 -16.96
CA VAL A 16 7.92 7.93 -16.98
C VAL A 16 7.43 9.34 -17.31
N ALA A 17 6.57 9.50 -18.30
CA ALA A 17 6.01 10.80 -18.68
C ALA A 17 5.20 11.44 -17.53
N ARG A 18 4.38 10.65 -16.83
CA ARG A 18 3.59 11.13 -15.68
C ARG A 18 4.45 11.48 -14.47
N LEU A 19 5.49 10.70 -14.19
CA LEU A 19 6.47 11.05 -13.15
C LEU A 19 7.18 12.37 -13.49
N GLY A 20 7.55 12.56 -14.76
CA GLY A 20 8.11 13.83 -15.24
C GLY A 20 7.16 15.00 -15.02
N TYR A 21 5.87 14.82 -15.31
CA TYR A 21 4.83 15.84 -15.04
C TYR A 21 4.70 16.16 -13.55
N ILE A 22 4.66 15.14 -12.68
CA ILE A 22 4.58 15.32 -11.22
C ILE A 22 5.80 16.09 -10.69
N ALA A 23 7.00 15.77 -11.20
CA ALA A 23 8.25 16.40 -10.76
C ALA A 23 8.33 17.90 -11.09
N VAL A 24 7.61 18.35 -12.13
CA VAL A 24 7.55 19.76 -12.53
C VAL A 24 6.22 20.43 -12.20
N ALA A 25 5.35 19.75 -11.43
CA ALA A 25 4.07 20.29 -11.04
C ALA A 25 4.30 21.55 -10.21
N ASP A 26 3.92 22.70 -10.76
CA ASP A 26 4.09 23.98 -10.09
C ASP A 26 3.09 24.10 -8.94
N THR A 27 3.60 24.05 -7.71
CA THR A 27 2.82 24.31 -6.50
C THR A 27 3.14 25.69 -5.91
N THR A 28 3.82 26.55 -6.65
CA THR A 28 4.25 27.86 -6.16
C THR A 28 3.05 28.74 -5.86
N GLY A 29 3.04 29.35 -4.67
CA GLY A 29 1.95 30.23 -4.23
C GLY A 29 0.73 29.51 -3.64
N ALA A 30 0.66 28.18 -3.70
CA ALA A 30 -0.30 27.41 -2.91
C ALA A 30 0.15 27.33 -1.44
N ASP A 31 -0.81 27.26 -0.52
CA ASP A 31 -0.48 26.89 0.85
C ASP A 31 0.04 25.43 0.91
N PRO A 32 0.84 25.07 1.92
CA PRO A 32 1.45 23.74 1.99
C PRO A 32 0.46 22.57 1.97
N ALA A 33 -0.74 22.73 2.53
CA ALA A 33 -1.73 21.66 2.56
C ALA A 33 -2.37 21.47 1.17
N ALA A 34 -2.68 22.56 0.47
CA ALA A 34 -3.17 22.51 -0.91
C ALA A 34 -2.11 21.94 -1.88
N ALA A 35 -0.85 22.35 -1.73
CA ALA A 35 0.26 21.81 -2.51
C ALA A 35 0.41 20.29 -2.31
N LEU A 36 0.38 19.83 -1.05
CA LEU A 36 0.44 18.41 -0.73
C LEU A 36 -0.77 17.64 -1.29
N ALA A 37 -1.99 18.19 -1.15
CA ALA A 37 -3.19 17.57 -1.68
C ALA A 37 -3.14 17.40 -3.20
N SER A 38 -2.59 18.39 -3.91
CA SER A 38 -2.38 18.34 -5.36
C SER A 38 -1.40 17.22 -5.75
N VAL A 39 -0.23 17.16 -5.11
CA VAL A 39 0.76 16.10 -5.37
C VAL A 39 0.19 14.72 -5.08
N LEU A 40 -0.54 14.55 -3.97
CA LEU A 40 -1.21 13.29 -3.64
C LEU A 40 -2.26 12.89 -4.68
N HIS A 41 -3.02 13.85 -5.21
CA HIS A 41 -3.98 13.59 -6.28
C HIS A 41 -3.28 13.07 -7.54
N LEU A 42 -2.16 13.68 -7.94
CA LEU A 42 -1.40 13.24 -9.11
C LEU A 42 -0.78 11.84 -8.91
N ILE A 43 -0.25 11.56 -7.72
CA ILE A 43 0.29 10.23 -7.37
C ILE A 43 -0.80 9.17 -7.46
N ARG A 44 -2.01 9.43 -6.91
CA ARG A 44 -3.14 8.49 -7.01
C ARG A 44 -3.55 8.26 -8.46
N GLY A 45 -3.56 9.31 -9.27
CA GLY A 45 -3.83 9.21 -10.71
C GLY A 45 -2.77 8.37 -11.44
N LEU A 46 -1.49 8.48 -11.06
CA LEU A 46 -0.44 7.61 -11.58
C LEU A 46 -0.65 6.14 -11.17
N GLN A 47 -0.95 5.89 -9.90
CA GLN A 47 -1.23 4.53 -9.40
C GLN A 47 -2.38 3.86 -10.15
N ALA A 48 -3.49 4.57 -10.36
CA ALA A 48 -4.63 4.07 -11.12
C ALA A 48 -4.24 3.68 -12.55
N THR A 49 -3.50 4.54 -13.25
CA THR A 49 -3.04 4.26 -14.61
C THR A 49 -2.04 3.10 -14.68
N VAL A 50 -1.17 2.94 -13.69
CA VAL A 50 -0.30 1.74 -13.61
C VAL A 50 -1.14 0.47 -13.46
N GLY A 51 -2.17 0.50 -12.61
CA GLY A 51 -3.09 -0.62 -12.43
C GLY A 51 -3.81 -0.99 -13.72
N GLU A 52 -4.40 -0.01 -14.42
CA GLU A 52 -5.06 -0.21 -15.71
C GLU A 52 -4.12 -0.85 -16.74
N HIS A 53 -2.85 -0.43 -16.79
CA HIS A 53 -1.89 -1.03 -17.71
C HIS A 53 -1.55 -2.46 -17.38
N LEU A 54 -1.40 -2.75 -16.09
CA LEU A 54 -1.12 -4.10 -15.61
C LEU A 54 -2.27 -5.04 -15.98
N GLU A 55 -3.52 -4.60 -15.77
CA GLU A 55 -4.72 -5.34 -16.18
C GLU A 55 -4.77 -5.54 -17.71
N ASN A 56 -4.45 -4.51 -18.49
CA ASN A 56 -4.43 -4.58 -19.96
C ASN A 56 -3.40 -5.58 -20.52
N ILE A 57 -2.34 -5.88 -19.76
CA ILE A 57 -1.34 -6.91 -20.13
C ILE A 57 -1.58 -8.25 -19.41
N GLY A 58 -2.70 -8.39 -18.70
CA GLY A 58 -3.15 -9.63 -18.06
C GLY A 58 -2.65 -9.87 -16.63
N GLY A 59 -2.08 -8.87 -15.97
CA GLY A 59 -1.71 -8.93 -14.56
C GLY A 59 -2.81 -8.47 -13.61
N ASP A 60 -2.62 -8.70 -12.31
CA ASP A 60 -3.49 -8.20 -11.23
C ASP A 60 -2.71 -7.19 -10.38
N PRO A 61 -3.17 -5.94 -10.22
CA PRO A 61 -2.49 -4.95 -9.39
C PRO A 61 -2.48 -5.26 -7.89
N ASN A 62 -3.28 -6.23 -7.44
CA ASN A 62 -3.40 -6.61 -6.04
C ASN A 62 -2.71 -7.94 -5.70
N HIS A 63 -2.24 -8.70 -6.70
CA HIS A 63 -1.60 -10.00 -6.48
C HIS A 63 -0.28 -10.13 -7.27
N TYR A 64 0.68 -10.86 -6.71
CA TYR A 64 1.87 -11.31 -7.43
C TYR A 64 1.54 -12.49 -8.35
N ASP A 65 2.49 -12.86 -9.21
CA ASP A 65 2.35 -13.97 -10.17
C ASP A 65 2.06 -15.33 -9.52
N ASP A 66 2.42 -15.50 -8.23
CA ASP A 66 2.13 -16.70 -7.44
C ASP A 66 0.75 -16.66 -6.75
N GLY A 67 -0.03 -15.60 -6.98
CA GLY A 67 -1.35 -15.38 -6.41
C GLY A 67 -1.36 -14.81 -4.98
N SER A 68 -0.19 -14.54 -4.38
CA SER A 68 -0.13 -13.89 -3.08
C SER A 68 -0.46 -12.40 -3.16
N ALA A 69 -1.08 -11.84 -2.12
CA ALA A 69 -1.48 -10.44 -2.10
C ALA A 69 -0.26 -9.50 -2.05
N VAL A 70 -0.31 -8.38 -2.78
CA VAL A 70 0.72 -7.32 -2.74
C VAL A 70 0.68 -6.57 -1.41
N ALA A 71 -0.51 -6.40 -0.84
CA ALA A 71 -0.69 -5.78 0.46
C ALA A 71 -1.85 -6.40 1.23
N SER A 72 -1.73 -6.43 2.55
CA SER A 72 -2.81 -6.81 3.47
C SER A 72 -3.16 -5.63 4.37
N VAL A 73 -4.45 -5.49 4.67
CA VAL A 73 -4.98 -4.44 5.55
C VAL A 73 -5.75 -5.07 6.69
N VAL A 74 -5.45 -4.66 7.92
CA VAL A 74 -6.20 -5.08 9.10
C VAL A 74 -6.76 -3.87 9.83
N GLY A 75 -7.99 -4.02 10.31
CA GLY A 75 -8.63 -3.04 11.19
C GLY A 75 -8.01 -3.10 12.59
N LEU A 76 -7.75 -1.93 13.15
CA LEU A 76 -7.28 -1.77 14.52
C LEU A 76 -8.40 -1.18 15.39
N PRO A 77 -8.36 -1.41 16.71
CA PRO A 77 -9.24 -0.75 17.65
C PRO A 77 -9.20 0.78 17.50
N GLY A 78 -10.33 1.45 17.74
CA GLY A 78 -10.47 2.91 17.52
C GLY A 78 -10.60 3.35 16.05
N GLY A 79 -10.81 2.41 15.11
CA GLY A 79 -11.08 2.73 13.70
C GLY A 79 -9.84 3.00 12.86
N TRP A 80 -8.65 2.69 13.36
CA TRP A 80 -7.41 2.74 12.59
C TRP A 80 -7.27 1.52 11.69
N SER A 81 -6.35 1.59 10.73
CA SER A 81 -5.98 0.45 9.90
C SER A 81 -4.47 0.34 9.82
N PHE A 82 -3.98 -0.89 9.80
CA PHE A 82 -2.58 -1.19 9.54
C PHE A 82 -2.46 -1.80 8.15
N VAL A 83 -1.52 -1.30 7.36
CA VAL A 83 -1.23 -1.79 6.01
C VAL A 83 0.16 -2.41 6.02
N TRP A 84 0.27 -3.63 5.49
CA TRP A 84 1.54 -4.29 5.26
C TRP A 84 1.70 -4.56 3.77
N VAL A 85 2.84 -4.17 3.21
CA VAL A 85 3.20 -4.46 1.81
C VAL A 85 4.16 -5.64 1.82
N TRP A 86 3.82 -6.69 1.07
CA TRP A 86 4.61 -7.91 1.00
C TRP A 86 5.81 -7.74 0.08
N ASP A 87 6.84 -8.55 0.26
CA ASP A 87 7.91 -8.64 -0.74
C ASP A 87 7.50 -9.64 -1.82
N PRO A 88 7.72 -9.34 -3.11
CA PRO A 88 7.41 -10.28 -4.20
C PRO A 88 8.23 -11.60 -4.13
N ARG A 89 9.35 -11.62 -3.41
CA ARG A 89 10.14 -12.84 -3.22
C ARG A 89 9.56 -13.65 -2.07
N ALA A 90 9.01 -14.81 -2.38
CA ALA A 90 8.40 -15.71 -1.40
C ALA A 90 9.34 -16.10 -0.24
N ASP A 91 10.66 -16.15 -0.47
CA ASP A 91 11.66 -16.53 0.53
C ASP A 91 12.16 -15.37 1.42
N ASN A 92 11.71 -14.13 1.14
CA ASN A 92 12.13 -12.95 1.88
C ASN A 92 11.81 -13.09 3.38
N PRO A 93 12.77 -12.81 4.28
CA PRO A 93 12.53 -12.82 5.73
C PRO A 93 11.34 -11.95 6.18
N THR A 94 11.00 -10.87 5.48
CA THR A 94 9.84 -10.02 5.79
C THR A 94 8.50 -10.74 5.64
N ASN A 95 8.45 -11.80 4.82
CA ASN A 95 7.26 -12.60 4.59
C ASN A 95 7.09 -13.73 5.63
N ARG A 96 8.09 -13.94 6.50
CA ARG A 96 8.07 -14.99 7.55
C ARG A 96 7.40 -14.50 8.83
N PRO A 97 6.94 -15.43 9.70
CA PRO A 97 6.28 -15.06 10.94
C PRO A 97 7.11 -14.11 11.81
N GLN A 98 6.58 -12.92 12.08
CA GLN A 98 7.24 -11.91 12.90
C GLN A 98 6.27 -10.83 13.38
N LYS A 99 6.65 -10.13 14.45
CA LYS A 99 5.94 -8.92 14.86
C LYS A 99 6.41 -7.74 14.01
N VAL A 100 5.46 -7.07 13.37
CA VAL A 100 5.72 -5.92 12.49
C VAL A 100 5.37 -4.59 13.14
N ALA A 101 4.51 -4.62 14.16
CA ALA A 101 4.30 -3.50 15.07
C ALA A 101 4.11 -4.04 16.49
N GLU A 102 4.83 -3.46 17.45
CA GLU A 102 4.72 -3.82 18.86
C GLU A 102 4.16 -2.67 19.67
N ARG A 103 3.24 -2.99 20.57
CA ARG A 103 2.66 -2.05 21.53
C ARG A 103 2.13 -0.77 20.88
N LEU A 104 1.50 -0.91 19.72
CA LEU A 104 0.87 0.20 19.01
C LEU A 104 -0.31 0.71 19.84
N ARG A 105 -0.27 1.98 20.23
CA ARG A 105 -1.33 2.60 21.02
C ARG A 105 -2.44 3.10 20.11
N CYS A 106 -3.62 2.51 20.25
CA CYS A 106 -4.81 2.86 19.49
C CYS A 106 -5.55 4.07 20.11
N PRO A 107 -6.37 4.80 19.32
CA PRO A 107 -7.13 5.96 19.80
C PRO A 107 -8.10 5.66 20.94
N ASP A 108 -8.62 4.43 21.00
CA ASP A 108 -9.53 3.97 22.05
C ASP A 108 -8.80 3.58 23.35
N GLY A 109 -7.48 3.81 23.40
CA GLY A 109 -6.63 3.52 24.56
C GLY A 109 -6.11 2.08 24.62
N ASN A 110 -6.57 1.18 23.74
CA ASN A 110 -6.03 -0.17 23.65
C ASN A 110 -4.59 -0.15 23.12
N THR A 111 -3.85 -1.21 23.43
CA THR A 111 -2.52 -1.45 22.89
C THR A 111 -2.56 -2.75 22.10
N VAL A 112 -2.01 -2.76 20.89
CA VAL A 112 -2.02 -3.94 20.02
C VAL A 112 -0.62 -4.28 19.52
N ASP A 113 -0.38 -5.58 19.30
CA ASP A 113 0.71 -6.06 18.46
C ASP A 113 0.14 -6.49 17.10
N VAL A 114 0.82 -6.14 16.01
CA VAL A 114 0.50 -6.63 14.67
C VAL A 114 1.55 -7.64 14.25
N ILE A 115 1.09 -8.81 13.80
CA ILE A 115 1.92 -9.98 13.54
C ILE A 115 1.70 -10.43 12.11
N VAL A 116 2.77 -10.61 11.35
CA VAL A 116 2.77 -11.44 10.14
C VAL A 116 2.74 -12.89 10.60
N THR A 117 1.73 -13.66 10.22
CA THR A 117 1.60 -15.08 10.59
C THR A 117 1.97 -16.01 9.44
N ALA A 118 1.74 -15.57 8.22
CA ALA A 118 2.12 -16.21 6.97
C ALA A 118 2.14 -15.15 5.85
N PRO A 119 2.77 -15.41 4.69
CA PRO A 119 2.66 -14.53 3.53
C PRO A 119 1.19 -14.22 3.20
N GLY A 120 0.86 -12.93 3.05
CA GLY A 120 -0.50 -12.47 2.82
C GLY A 120 -1.37 -12.33 4.09
N VAL A 121 -0.92 -12.79 5.26
CA VAL A 121 -1.74 -12.88 6.48
C VAL A 121 -1.17 -12.05 7.62
N LEU A 122 -2.00 -11.14 8.13
CA LEU A 122 -1.76 -10.36 9.34
C LEU A 122 -2.72 -10.78 10.44
N ASP A 123 -2.25 -10.74 11.68
CA ASP A 123 -3.05 -10.91 12.89
C ASP A 123 -2.83 -9.74 13.85
N VAL A 124 -3.87 -9.42 14.64
CA VAL A 124 -3.87 -8.30 15.59
C VAL A 124 -4.14 -8.84 16.99
N VAL A 125 -3.13 -8.74 17.85
CA VAL A 125 -3.21 -9.19 19.23
C VAL A 125 -3.45 -7.99 20.14
N THR A 126 -4.68 -7.85 20.63
CA THR A 126 -5.03 -6.78 21.58
C THR A 126 -4.56 -7.12 22.99
N GLN A 127 -3.62 -6.32 23.49
CA GLN A 127 -3.21 -6.35 24.89
C GLN A 127 -4.19 -5.49 25.69
N ARG A 128 -5.13 -6.13 26.39
CA ARG A 128 -5.95 -5.42 27.39
C ARG A 128 -5.05 -5.00 28.54
N VAL A 129 -5.14 -3.75 28.96
CA VAL A 129 -4.61 -3.34 30.25
C VAL A 129 -5.31 -4.20 31.29
N LYS A 130 -4.55 -5.02 32.02
CA LYS A 130 -5.07 -5.71 33.20
C LYS A 130 -5.47 -4.60 34.17
N ASP A 131 -6.76 -4.37 34.36
CA ASP A 131 -7.22 -3.57 35.48
C ASP A 131 -6.61 -4.20 36.73
N SER A 132 -5.62 -3.51 37.29
CA SER A 132 -5.02 -3.84 38.58
C SER A 132 -6.02 -3.37 39.63
N GLY A 133 -7.18 -4.02 39.68
CA GLY A 133 -8.20 -3.79 40.67
C GLY A 133 -7.84 -4.54 41.95
N GLY A 134 -7.26 -3.81 42.90
CA GLY A 134 -7.14 -4.15 44.32
C GLY A 134 -7.51 -2.92 45.14
#